data_AF-A0A4Q0ST59-F1
#
_entry.id   AF-A0A4Q0ST59-F1
#
_cell.length_a   1.000
_cell.length_b   1.000
_cell.length_c   1.000
_cell.angle_alpha   90.00
_cell.angle_beta   90.00
_cell.angle_gamma   90.00
#
_symmetry.space_group_name_H-M   'P 1'
#
loop_
_entity.id
_entity.type
_entity.pdbx_description
1 polymer ?
#
loop_
_entity_poly.entity_id
_entity_poly.type
_entity_poly.pdbx_seq_one_letter_code
_entity_poly.pdbx_strand_id
1 'polypeptide(L)'
;MADETITTTGIAAHGASRLPSVQVDSFNIELKDEEGFLGDRASKGAFRDTLEKWRKPLRNTGEDPLGKELSEDISKKELDAILLGDDVDAWAVVQSAIEDFAQELAHVTRRFLKTKAWEKTERIVVGGGFSNSRLGELAIARAEIILKAENFKIEMLPIHQHPDDAGLIGALHLAPSWIFEAHDSILAVDVGGTNIRCGIVETRRKKAPDLSKACVWKSELWRHADDEPSREEAVKRLGKMLKDLTTKAENEGFKLAPFIGIACPGVIESDGSIAKGAQNLPGNWESSKFNLPAILVEAIPQIGEHDTTIVMHNDGVVQGLSEVPFMKDVKRWGVLTIGTGLGNARFTNRNGKGER
;
A
#
# COMPACT_ATOMS: atom_id res chain seq x y z
N MET A 1 13.61 -10.98 -38.23
CA MET A 1 12.49 -10.06 -38.49
C MET A 1 11.25 -10.66 -37.86
N ALA A 2 11.12 -10.49 -36.55
CA ALA A 2 9.94 -10.78 -35.72
C ALA A 2 10.38 -10.43 -34.29
N ASP A 3 10.20 -9.17 -33.92
CA ASP A 3 10.27 -8.73 -32.53
C ASP A 3 9.25 -7.60 -32.39
N GLU A 4 7.98 -7.96 -32.63
CA GLU A 4 6.87 -7.15 -32.12
C GLU A 4 6.70 -7.54 -30.66
N THR A 5 7.60 -7.01 -29.84
CA THR A 5 7.33 -6.81 -28.42
C THR A 5 6.02 -6.05 -28.35
N ILE A 6 5.01 -6.67 -27.74
CA ILE A 6 3.70 -6.06 -27.48
C ILE A 6 3.98 -4.76 -26.73
N THR A 7 3.99 -3.66 -27.46
CA THR A 7 4.19 -2.33 -26.94
C THR A 7 2.92 -1.99 -26.21
N THR A 8 3.05 -1.80 -24.90
CA THR A 8 2.05 -1.26 -23.96
C THR A 8 0.94 -0.52 -24.69
N THR A 9 -0.31 -0.98 -24.55
CA THR A 9 -1.48 -0.24 -25.01
C THR A 9 -1.31 1.21 -24.55
N GLY A 10 -1.39 2.17 -25.47
CA GLY A 10 -0.89 3.56 -25.34
C GLY A 10 -1.54 4.46 -24.27
N ILE A 11 -2.10 3.87 -23.22
CA ILE A 11 -2.81 4.47 -22.09
C ILE A 11 -1.83 4.94 -21.01
N ALA A 12 -0.89 4.09 -20.58
CA ALA A 12 0.14 4.41 -19.59
C ALA A 12 1.24 3.34 -19.59
N ALA A 13 2.49 3.74 -19.33
CA ALA A 13 3.59 2.79 -19.13
C ALA A 13 3.54 2.20 -17.71
N HIS A 14 3.99 0.95 -17.57
CA HIS A 14 4.24 0.35 -16.26
C HIS A 14 5.28 1.15 -15.47
N GLY A 15 5.16 1.18 -14.14
CA GLY A 15 6.13 1.87 -13.29
C GLY A 15 6.32 3.37 -13.58
N ALA A 16 5.41 4.00 -14.34
CA ALA A 16 5.61 5.36 -14.84
C ALA A 16 5.87 6.37 -13.72
N SER A 17 6.91 7.19 -13.89
CA SER A 17 7.19 8.28 -12.96
C SER A 17 6.22 9.45 -13.12
N ARG A 18 5.61 9.61 -14.30
CA ARG A 18 4.63 10.66 -14.59
C ARG A 18 3.24 10.05 -14.75
N LEU A 19 2.40 10.24 -13.75
CA LEU A 19 1.01 9.79 -13.72
C LEU A 19 0.05 10.94 -14.02
N PRO A 20 -1.26 10.70 -14.28
CA PRO A 20 -2.21 11.74 -14.67
C PRO A 20 -2.26 12.93 -13.70
N SER A 21 -2.30 12.67 -12.39
CA SER A 21 -2.48 13.70 -11.36
C SER A 21 -1.18 14.10 -10.65
N VAL A 22 -0.16 13.24 -10.67
CA VAL A 22 1.06 13.39 -9.87
C VAL A 22 2.31 13.00 -10.66
N GLN A 23 3.44 13.56 -10.25
CA GLN A 23 4.77 13.01 -10.53
C GLN A 23 5.14 12.12 -9.34
N VAL A 24 5.53 10.87 -9.58
CA VAL A 24 6.19 10.00 -8.61
C VAL A 24 7.67 10.37 -8.61
N ASP A 25 8.14 10.91 -7.49
CA ASP A 25 9.50 11.43 -7.36
C ASP A 25 10.47 10.37 -6.83
N SER A 26 9.97 9.45 -5.99
CA SER A 26 10.73 8.35 -5.43
C SER A 26 9.78 7.32 -4.82
N PHE A 27 10.19 6.05 -4.82
CA PHE A 27 9.55 4.97 -4.09
C PHE A 27 10.58 3.88 -3.82
N ASN A 28 10.23 2.95 -2.92
CA ASN A 28 11.10 1.84 -2.52
C ASN A 28 12.52 2.31 -2.12
N ILE A 29 12.61 3.38 -1.32
CA ILE A 29 13.90 3.82 -0.79
C ILE A 29 14.43 2.77 0.18
N GLU A 30 15.58 2.21 -0.17
CA GLU A 30 16.33 1.20 0.60
C GLU A 30 17.48 1.86 1.39
N LEU A 31 17.17 2.82 2.27
CA LEU A 31 18.19 3.33 3.20
C LEU A 31 18.63 2.22 4.15
N LYS A 32 19.93 2.19 4.46
CA LYS A 32 20.51 1.27 5.42
C LYS A 32 21.17 2.00 6.58
N ASP A 33 21.18 1.37 7.74
CA ASP A 33 22.01 1.72 8.89
C ASP A 33 22.89 0.52 9.29
N GLU A 34 23.49 0.55 10.48
CA GLU A 34 24.33 -0.54 10.99
C GLU A 34 23.53 -1.82 11.30
N GLU A 35 22.22 -1.73 11.48
CA GLU A 35 21.33 -2.83 11.87
C GLU A 35 20.59 -3.46 10.66
N GLY A 36 20.59 -2.81 9.49
CA GLY A 36 20.02 -3.36 8.27
C GLY A 36 19.31 -2.32 7.42
N PHE A 37 18.16 -2.68 6.84
CA PHE A 37 17.31 -1.71 6.17
C PHE A 37 16.60 -0.84 7.21
N LEU A 38 16.73 0.47 7.05
CA LEU A 38 16.19 1.45 7.97
C LEU A 38 14.66 1.31 8.15
N GLY A 39 13.95 0.95 7.08
CA GLY A 39 12.50 0.79 7.09
C GLY A 39 12.01 -0.34 8.01
N ASP A 40 12.83 -1.36 8.27
CA ASP A 40 12.44 -2.52 9.08
C ASP A 40 12.16 -2.13 10.54
N ARG A 41 12.78 -1.04 11.01
CA ARG A 41 12.56 -0.42 12.34
C ARG A 41 11.14 0.13 12.53
N ALA A 42 10.41 0.38 11.44
CA ALA A 42 9.03 0.88 11.45
C ALA A 42 8.08 -0.09 10.74
N SER A 43 8.27 -1.39 10.97
CA SER A 43 7.41 -2.48 10.46
C SER A 43 6.40 -2.96 11.50
N LYS A 44 5.44 -3.80 11.07
CA LYS A 44 4.55 -4.52 12.00
C LYS A 44 5.34 -5.37 13.01
N GLY A 45 6.44 -5.99 12.57
CA GLY A 45 7.33 -6.77 13.43
C GLY A 45 7.99 -5.92 14.50
N ALA A 46 8.55 -4.76 14.11
CA ALA A 46 9.19 -3.84 15.05
C ALA A 46 8.26 -3.35 16.17
N PHE A 47 6.97 -3.13 15.87
CA PHE A 47 6.00 -2.83 16.92
C PHE A 47 5.83 -4.01 17.91
N ARG A 48 5.76 -5.24 17.41
CA ARG A 48 5.67 -6.44 18.26
C ARG A 48 6.90 -6.64 19.14
N ASP A 49 8.08 -6.39 18.59
CA ASP A 49 9.34 -6.45 19.33
C ASP A 49 9.37 -5.40 20.45
N THR A 50 8.84 -4.21 20.16
CA THR A 50 8.70 -3.14 21.15
C THR A 50 7.73 -3.53 22.27
N LEU A 51 6.59 -4.16 21.95
CA LEU A 51 5.66 -4.66 22.95
C LEU A 51 6.31 -5.76 23.82
N GLU A 52 7.00 -6.71 23.22
CA GLU A 52 7.68 -7.80 23.95
C GLU A 52 8.79 -7.27 24.85
N LYS A 53 9.55 -6.25 24.39
CA LYS A 53 10.59 -5.59 25.19
C LYS A 53 10.05 -5.11 26.54
N TRP A 54 8.84 -4.53 26.57
CA TRP A 54 8.22 -4.02 27.80
C TRP A 54 7.56 -5.10 28.64
N ARG A 55 7.03 -6.15 28.02
CA ARG A 55 6.43 -7.28 28.74
C ARG A 55 7.46 -8.19 29.40
N LYS A 56 8.63 -8.37 28.78
CA LYS A 56 9.65 -9.33 29.23
C LYS A 56 10.09 -9.14 30.70
N PRO A 57 10.38 -7.93 31.21
CA PRO A 57 10.67 -7.73 32.62
C PRO A 57 9.52 -8.15 33.54
N LEU A 58 8.27 -7.83 33.19
CA LEU A 58 7.07 -8.15 33.98
C LEU A 58 6.76 -9.65 33.96
N ARG A 59 7.03 -10.32 32.84
CA ARG A 59 6.93 -11.79 32.74
C ARG A 59 7.90 -12.49 33.69
N ASN A 60 9.11 -11.95 33.84
CA ASN A 60 10.11 -12.53 34.75
C ASN A 60 9.69 -12.42 36.22
N THR A 61 8.89 -11.41 36.59
CA THR A 61 8.34 -11.25 37.95
C THR A 61 6.98 -11.94 38.12
N GLY A 62 6.35 -12.38 37.03
CA GLY A 62 5.01 -12.97 37.03
C GLY A 62 3.88 -11.95 37.08
N GLU A 63 4.19 -10.68 36.83
CA GLU A 63 3.29 -9.52 36.94
C GLU A 63 2.93 -8.93 35.57
N ASP A 64 3.09 -9.69 34.47
CA ASP A 64 2.69 -9.23 33.13
C ASP A 64 1.17 -9.03 33.05
N PRO A 65 0.68 -7.79 32.91
CA PRO A 65 -0.76 -7.51 32.88
C PRO A 65 -1.42 -8.01 31.59
N LEU A 66 -0.64 -8.31 30.55
CA LEU A 66 -1.14 -8.91 29.29
C LEU A 66 -1.15 -10.44 29.35
N GLY A 67 -0.83 -11.02 30.51
CA GLY A 67 -0.90 -12.47 30.74
C GLY A 67 0.13 -13.28 29.94
N LYS A 68 -0.21 -14.55 29.69
CA LYS A 68 0.73 -15.54 29.12
C LYS A 68 0.74 -15.59 27.59
N GLU A 69 -0.22 -14.96 26.93
CA GLU A 69 -0.32 -14.94 25.48
C GLU A 69 0.89 -14.27 24.85
N LEU A 70 1.43 -14.83 23.76
CA LEU A 70 2.60 -14.27 23.08
C LEU A 70 2.27 -12.91 22.48
N SER A 71 3.24 -12.00 22.47
CA SER A 71 3.03 -10.62 21.97
C SER A 71 2.61 -10.58 20.50
N GLU A 72 3.00 -11.58 19.72
CA GLU A 72 2.62 -11.73 18.32
C GLU A 72 1.15 -12.12 18.12
N ASP A 73 0.61 -12.91 19.05
CA ASP A 73 -0.75 -13.48 19.01
C ASP A 73 -1.82 -12.49 19.47
N ILE A 74 -1.49 -11.58 20.41
CA ILE A 74 -2.44 -10.57 20.88
C ILE A 74 -2.93 -9.72 19.71
N SER A 75 -4.22 -9.75 19.44
CA SER A 75 -4.78 -9.06 18.29
C SER A 75 -4.69 -7.53 18.47
N LYS A 76 -4.64 -6.81 17.34
CA LYS A 76 -4.69 -5.35 17.33
C LYS A 76 -5.94 -4.80 18.03
N LYS A 77 -7.08 -5.52 17.93
CA LYS A 77 -8.34 -5.15 18.56
C LYS A 77 -8.26 -5.25 20.09
N GLU A 78 -7.55 -6.25 20.61
CA GLU A 78 -7.33 -6.38 22.05
C GLU A 78 -6.41 -5.27 22.57
N LEU A 79 -5.33 -4.95 21.86
CA LEU A 79 -4.48 -3.81 22.21
C LEU A 79 -5.24 -2.48 22.21
N ASP A 80 -6.12 -2.25 21.22
CA ASP A 80 -6.98 -1.07 21.18
C ASP A 80 -7.98 -1.06 22.35
N ALA A 81 -8.52 -2.21 22.74
CA ALA A 81 -9.44 -2.31 23.87
C ALA A 81 -8.76 -1.98 25.21
N ILE A 82 -7.49 -2.35 25.38
CA ILE A 82 -6.68 -1.98 26.56
C ILE A 82 -6.58 -0.46 26.69
N LEU A 83 -6.41 0.26 25.57
CA LEU A 83 -6.33 1.73 25.58
C LEU A 83 -7.64 2.43 26.02
N LEU A 84 -8.76 1.69 26.03
CA LEU A 84 -10.09 2.16 26.44
C LEU A 84 -10.52 1.61 27.81
N GLY A 85 -9.75 0.68 28.38
CA GLY A 85 -10.07 0.01 29.63
C GLY A 85 -9.49 0.71 30.86
N ASP A 86 -9.86 0.19 32.04
CA ASP A 86 -9.45 0.73 33.33
C ASP A 86 -8.20 0.04 33.92
N ASP A 87 -7.64 -0.97 33.23
CA ASP A 87 -6.41 -1.65 33.64
C ASP A 87 -5.20 -0.76 33.34
N VAL A 88 -4.78 0.00 34.36
CA VAL A 88 -3.69 0.97 34.28
C VAL A 88 -2.35 0.31 33.94
N ASP A 89 -2.10 -0.90 34.43
CA ASP A 89 -0.82 -1.59 34.21
C ASP A 89 -0.74 -2.09 32.76
N ALA A 90 -1.82 -2.70 32.26
CA ALA A 90 -1.91 -3.09 30.85
C ALA A 90 -1.81 -1.86 29.93
N TRP A 91 -2.49 -0.78 30.28
CA TRP A 91 -2.42 0.49 29.55
C TRP A 91 -0.99 1.03 29.51
N ALA A 92 -0.28 1.03 30.63
CA ALA A 92 1.11 1.53 30.72
C ALA A 92 2.06 0.74 29.82
N VAL A 93 1.91 -0.58 29.72
CA VAL A 93 2.69 -1.42 28.80
C VAL A 93 2.41 -1.07 27.35
N VAL A 94 1.14 -0.97 26.96
CA VAL A 94 0.75 -0.65 25.57
C VAL A 94 1.19 0.76 25.20
N GLN A 95 0.99 1.75 26.07
CA GLN A 95 1.43 3.12 25.85
C GLN A 95 2.96 3.23 25.71
N SER A 96 3.72 2.47 26.50
CA SER A 96 5.19 2.42 26.37
C SER A 96 5.63 1.86 25.02
N ALA A 97 4.91 0.85 24.51
CA ALA A 97 5.16 0.31 23.18
C ALA A 97 4.82 1.30 22.07
N ILE A 98 3.75 2.08 22.23
CA ILE A 98 3.38 3.15 21.29
C ILE A 98 4.46 4.23 21.24
N GLU A 99 4.94 4.68 22.40
CA GLU A 99 5.98 5.71 22.47
C GLU A 99 7.26 5.26 21.76
N ASP A 100 7.78 4.09 22.13
CA ASP A 100 9.02 3.56 21.55
C ASP A 100 8.88 3.37 20.02
N PHE A 101 7.74 2.83 19.54
CA PHE A 101 7.51 2.69 18.11
C PHE A 101 7.38 4.05 17.40
N ALA A 102 6.75 5.03 18.02
CA ALA A 102 6.64 6.38 17.46
C ALA A 102 8.01 7.07 17.33
N GLN A 103 8.93 6.83 18.28
CA GLN A 103 10.32 7.30 18.18
C GLN A 103 11.04 6.68 16.97
N GLU A 104 10.85 5.38 16.75
CA GLU A 104 11.41 4.69 15.58
C GLU A 104 10.79 5.19 14.28
N LEU A 105 9.47 5.32 14.20
CA LEU A 105 8.78 5.88 13.04
C LEU A 105 9.25 7.31 12.72
N ALA A 106 9.41 8.15 13.75
CA ALA A 106 9.97 9.50 13.59
C ALA A 106 11.42 9.45 13.12
N HIS A 107 12.24 8.53 13.65
CA HIS A 107 13.62 8.34 13.21
C HIS A 107 13.70 8.00 11.72
N VAL A 108 12.96 6.98 11.29
CA VAL A 108 12.93 6.52 9.89
C VAL A 108 12.44 7.65 8.97
N THR A 109 11.33 8.29 9.34
CA THR A 109 10.75 9.39 8.58
C THR A 109 11.71 10.56 8.42
N ARG A 110 12.39 10.96 9.51
CA ARG A 110 13.44 12.00 9.48
C ARG A 110 14.55 11.69 8.49
N ARG A 111 15.01 10.44 8.46
CA ARG A 111 16.08 10.03 7.54
C ARG A 111 15.62 10.12 6.09
N PHE A 112 14.38 9.74 5.79
CA PHE A 112 13.79 9.97 4.46
C PHE A 112 13.72 11.46 4.13
N LEU A 113 13.14 12.30 5.00
CA LEU A 113 12.99 13.74 4.79
C LEU A 113 14.31 14.49 4.55
N LYS A 114 15.45 13.93 5.02
CA LYS A 114 16.80 14.47 4.77
C LYS A 114 17.38 14.07 3.40
N THR A 115 16.76 13.14 2.68
CA THR A 115 17.17 12.79 1.32
C THR A 115 16.71 13.86 0.32
N LYS A 116 17.46 14.03 -0.77
CA LYS A 116 17.12 14.97 -1.84
C LYS A 116 15.75 14.69 -2.47
N ALA A 117 15.32 13.43 -2.54
CA ALA A 117 14.05 13.06 -3.16
C ALA A 117 12.82 13.41 -2.30
N TRP A 118 13.00 13.43 -0.97
CA TRP A 118 11.91 13.70 -0.01
C TRP A 118 11.98 15.10 0.60
N GLU A 119 12.95 15.93 0.20
CA GLU A 119 13.04 17.29 0.69
C GLU A 119 11.74 18.07 0.43
N LYS A 120 11.39 18.94 1.39
CA LYS A 120 10.21 19.82 1.33
C LYS A 120 8.89 19.06 1.13
N THR A 121 8.82 17.80 1.57
CA THR A 121 7.55 17.09 1.71
C THR A 121 6.74 17.81 2.79
N GLU A 122 5.46 18.07 2.52
CA GLU A 122 4.58 18.86 3.40
C GLU A 122 3.64 17.95 4.20
N ARG A 123 3.26 16.80 3.63
CA ARG A 123 2.36 15.83 4.27
C ARG A 123 2.79 14.40 3.99
N ILE A 124 2.69 13.54 5.00
CA ILE A 124 2.91 12.09 4.87
C ILE A 124 1.65 11.38 5.34
N VAL A 125 1.09 10.54 4.49
CA VAL A 125 0.02 9.61 4.85
C VAL A 125 0.61 8.26 5.24
N VAL A 126 0.08 7.65 6.29
CA VAL A 126 0.57 6.37 6.81
C VAL A 126 -0.51 5.31 6.61
N GLY A 127 -0.23 4.37 5.71
CA GLY A 127 -1.07 3.24 5.38
C GLY A 127 -0.61 1.93 6.03
N GLY A 128 -1.26 0.85 5.61
CA GLY A 128 -1.02 -0.50 6.12
C GLY A 128 -1.92 -0.86 7.30
N GLY A 129 -2.01 -2.15 7.61
CA GLY A 129 -2.94 -2.65 8.62
C GLY A 129 -2.70 -2.10 10.03
N PHE A 130 -1.50 -1.59 10.30
CA PHE A 130 -1.14 -0.94 11.57
C PHE A 130 -1.80 0.43 11.73
N SER A 131 -1.91 1.25 10.67
CA SER A 131 -2.45 2.61 10.80
C SER A 131 -3.96 2.67 11.01
N ASN A 132 -4.68 1.61 10.65
CA ASN A 132 -6.13 1.49 10.87
C ASN A 132 -6.45 0.90 12.26
N SER A 133 -5.93 1.51 13.31
CA SER A 133 -6.26 1.21 14.71
C SER A 133 -6.02 2.42 15.59
N ARG A 134 -6.60 2.41 16.79
CA ARG A 134 -6.37 3.51 17.73
C ARG A 134 -4.90 3.61 18.12
N LEU A 135 -4.26 2.46 18.30
CA LEU A 135 -2.83 2.35 18.53
C LEU A 135 -2.00 2.97 17.39
N GLY A 136 -2.34 2.69 16.14
CA GLY A 136 -1.66 3.24 14.96
C GLY A 136 -1.81 4.75 14.84
N GLU A 137 -3.04 5.25 15.03
CA GLU A 137 -3.33 6.69 15.05
C GLU A 137 -2.48 7.44 16.07
N LEU A 138 -2.38 6.90 17.30
CA LEU A 138 -1.58 7.49 18.37
C LEU A 138 -0.08 7.48 18.04
N ALA A 139 0.44 6.38 17.50
CA ALA A 139 1.83 6.29 17.08
C ALA A 139 2.18 7.30 15.97
N ILE A 140 1.29 7.47 14.98
CA ILE A 140 1.46 8.43 13.88
C ILE A 140 1.44 9.88 14.42
N ALA A 141 0.43 10.23 15.23
CA ALA A 141 0.33 11.55 15.84
C ALA A 141 1.54 11.85 16.74
N ARG A 142 2.03 10.84 17.47
CA ARG A 142 3.21 10.98 18.32
C ARG A 142 4.48 11.18 17.51
N ALA A 143 4.67 10.43 16.42
CA ALA A 143 5.80 10.61 15.51
C ALA A 143 5.81 12.01 14.88
N GLU A 144 4.63 12.53 14.51
CA GLU A 144 4.48 13.91 14.02
C GLU A 144 4.94 14.95 15.05
N ILE A 145 4.53 14.79 16.33
CA ILE A 145 4.95 15.70 17.42
C ILE A 145 6.48 15.70 17.57
N ILE A 146 7.11 14.52 17.52
CA ILE A 146 8.57 14.39 17.62
C ILE A 146 9.25 15.12 16.46
N LEU A 147 8.79 14.89 15.22
CA LEU A 147 9.33 15.56 14.03
C LEU A 147 9.15 17.08 14.10
N LYS A 148 8.00 17.58 14.58
CA LYS A 148 7.74 19.01 14.77
C LYS A 148 8.65 19.63 15.83
N ALA A 149 8.91 18.92 16.93
CA ALA A 149 9.87 19.35 17.95
C ALA A 149 11.30 19.48 17.38
N GLU A 150 11.62 18.71 16.35
CA GLU A 150 12.87 18.77 15.59
C GLU A 150 12.84 19.76 14.42
N ASN A 151 11.84 20.65 14.37
CA ASN A 151 11.63 21.68 13.34
C ASN A 151 11.29 21.17 11.92
N PHE A 152 10.83 19.92 11.79
CA PHE A 152 10.23 19.48 10.53
C PHE A 152 8.83 20.08 10.36
N LYS A 153 8.61 20.73 9.22
CA LYS A 153 7.31 21.32 8.84
C LYS A 153 6.51 20.31 8.02
N ILE A 154 6.04 19.26 8.70
CA ILE A 154 5.27 18.19 8.09
C ILE A 154 3.98 17.96 8.85
N GLU A 155 3.00 17.40 8.16
CA GLU A 155 1.79 16.81 8.73
C GLU A 155 1.85 15.29 8.52
N MET A 156 1.53 14.49 9.54
CA MET A 156 1.38 13.05 9.39
C MET A 156 -0.04 12.62 9.73
N LEU A 157 -0.66 11.87 8.84
CA LEU A 157 -2.04 11.39 9.01
C LEU A 157 -2.13 9.91 8.67
N PRO A 158 -3.05 9.16 9.29
CA PRO A 158 -3.46 7.87 8.74
C PRO A 158 -4.00 8.04 7.31
N ILE A 159 -3.87 7.00 6.50
CA ILE A 159 -4.52 6.92 5.19
C ILE A 159 -6.05 7.00 5.36
N HIS A 160 -6.76 7.70 4.47
CA HIS A 160 -8.21 7.91 4.59
C HIS A 160 -9.00 6.64 4.27
N GLN A 161 -8.54 5.89 3.27
CA GLN A 161 -9.19 4.63 2.88
C GLN A 161 -8.83 3.52 3.86
N HIS A 162 -9.71 2.52 4.00
CA HIS A 162 -9.34 1.31 4.72
C HIS A 162 -8.08 0.70 4.06
N PRO A 163 -7.04 0.29 4.81
CA PRO A 163 -5.77 -0.15 4.23
C PRO A 163 -5.91 -1.26 3.18
N ASP A 164 -6.81 -2.20 3.45
CA ASP A 164 -7.26 -3.27 2.57
C ASP A 164 -7.80 -2.82 1.20
N ASP A 165 -8.34 -1.61 1.13
CA ASP A 165 -8.99 -1.07 -0.07
C ASP A 165 -8.11 -0.04 -0.78
N ALA A 166 -7.16 0.57 -0.05
CA ALA A 166 -6.34 1.66 -0.54
C ALA A 166 -5.53 1.29 -1.80
N GLY A 167 -4.93 0.09 -1.84
CA GLY A 167 -4.22 -0.43 -3.03
C GLY A 167 -5.16 -0.63 -4.22
N LEU A 168 -6.39 -1.12 -3.99
CA LEU A 168 -7.38 -1.33 -5.04
C LEU A 168 -7.93 0.01 -5.57
N ILE A 169 -8.29 0.94 -4.67
CA ILE A 169 -8.82 2.26 -5.04
C ILE A 169 -7.76 3.09 -5.76
N GLY A 170 -6.51 3.03 -5.29
CA GLY A 170 -5.39 3.74 -5.91
C GLY A 170 -5.15 3.36 -7.37
N ALA A 171 -5.52 2.14 -7.78
CA ALA A 171 -5.41 1.65 -9.15
C ALA A 171 -6.18 2.51 -10.17
N LEU A 172 -7.26 3.18 -9.74
CA LEU A 172 -8.02 4.12 -10.58
C LEU A 172 -7.18 5.33 -11.04
N HIS A 173 -6.11 5.66 -10.32
CA HIS A 173 -5.27 6.82 -10.61
C HIS A 173 -4.06 6.48 -11.49
N LEU A 174 -3.90 5.21 -11.90
CA LEU A 174 -2.86 4.78 -12.84
C LEU A 174 -3.17 5.18 -14.29
N ALA A 175 -4.44 5.35 -14.62
CA ALA A 175 -4.92 5.70 -15.95
C ALA A 175 -5.63 7.07 -15.96
N PRO A 176 -5.58 7.81 -17.08
CA PRO A 176 -6.36 9.03 -17.24
C PRO A 176 -7.86 8.81 -17.00
N SER A 177 -8.51 9.76 -16.33
CA SER A 177 -9.93 9.63 -15.93
C SER A 177 -10.91 9.45 -17.10
N TRP A 178 -10.54 9.88 -18.31
CA TRP A 178 -11.39 9.76 -19.51
C TRP A 178 -11.61 8.32 -19.95
N ILE A 179 -10.69 7.39 -19.61
CA ILE A 179 -10.85 5.95 -19.90
C ILE A 179 -12.07 5.38 -19.18
N PHE A 180 -12.44 5.98 -18.05
CA PHE A 180 -13.55 5.54 -17.24
C PHE A 180 -14.85 6.32 -17.52
N GLU A 181 -14.96 7.08 -18.61
CA GLU A 181 -16.18 7.87 -18.91
C GLU A 181 -17.40 7.02 -19.23
N ALA A 182 -17.21 5.92 -19.95
CA ALA A 182 -18.27 4.99 -20.31
C ALA A 182 -18.47 3.87 -19.27
N HIS A 183 -17.62 3.82 -18.24
CA HIS A 183 -17.48 2.70 -17.31
C HIS A 183 -17.78 3.15 -15.89
N ASP A 184 -18.33 2.27 -15.07
CA ASP A 184 -18.62 2.55 -13.65
C ASP A 184 -17.66 1.83 -12.69
N SER A 185 -16.86 0.90 -13.19
CA SER A 185 -15.99 0.06 -12.39
C SER A 185 -14.72 -0.38 -13.13
N ILE A 186 -13.70 -0.79 -12.36
CA ILE A 186 -12.49 -1.44 -12.85
C ILE A 186 -12.22 -2.73 -12.06
N LEU A 187 -11.40 -3.61 -12.62
CA LEU A 187 -10.72 -4.64 -11.82
C LEU A 187 -9.42 -4.04 -11.27
N ALA A 188 -9.11 -4.37 -10.02
CA ALA A 188 -7.86 -3.99 -9.38
C ALA A 188 -7.25 -5.19 -8.65
N VAL A 189 -5.92 -5.21 -8.61
CA VAL A 189 -5.12 -6.21 -7.91
C VAL A 189 -4.18 -5.51 -6.95
N ASP A 190 -4.08 -6.02 -5.73
CA ASP A 190 -3.10 -5.64 -4.73
C ASP A 190 -2.32 -6.88 -4.30
N VAL A 191 -1.10 -6.99 -4.82
CA VAL A 191 -0.15 -8.04 -4.46
C VAL A 191 0.66 -7.56 -3.27
N GLY A 192 0.63 -8.31 -2.18
CA GLY A 192 1.46 -8.09 -1.01
C GLY A 192 2.37 -9.28 -0.73
N GLY A 193 3.35 -9.08 0.16
CA GLY A 193 4.30 -10.12 0.56
C GLY A 193 3.69 -11.35 1.25
N THR A 194 2.42 -11.29 1.67
CA THR A 194 1.74 -12.43 2.33
C THR A 194 0.35 -12.73 1.76
N ASN A 195 -0.21 -11.81 0.99
CA ASN A 195 -1.56 -11.93 0.45
C ASN A 195 -1.64 -11.37 -0.97
N ILE A 196 -2.54 -11.90 -1.77
CA ILE A 196 -3.00 -11.30 -3.02
C ILE A 196 -4.47 -10.95 -2.84
N ARG A 197 -4.83 -9.71 -3.17
CA ARG A 197 -6.20 -9.22 -3.16
C ARG A 197 -6.61 -8.80 -4.56
N CYS A 198 -7.80 -9.17 -4.96
CA CYS A 198 -8.43 -8.68 -6.18
C CYS A 198 -9.75 -8.02 -5.81
N GLY A 199 -10.19 -7.03 -6.57
CA GLY A 199 -11.50 -6.44 -6.35
C GLY A 199 -12.08 -5.71 -7.54
N ILE A 200 -13.39 -5.50 -7.46
CA ILE A 200 -14.14 -4.63 -8.36
C ILE A 200 -14.26 -3.28 -7.65
N VAL A 201 -13.70 -2.25 -8.25
CA VAL A 201 -13.67 -0.90 -7.69
C VAL A 201 -14.65 -0.04 -8.45
N GLU A 202 -15.66 0.48 -7.76
CA GLU A 202 -16.57 1.47 -8.34
C GLU A 202 -15.89 2.83 -8.42
N THR A 203 -15.95 3.48 -9.59
CA THR A 203 -15.40 4.83 -9.77
C THR A 203 -16.21 5.88 -9.01
N ARG A 204 -17.54 5.66 -8.93
CA ARG A 204 -18.54 6.62 -8.41
C ARG A 204 -18.35 8.04 -8.93
N ARG A 205 -17.84 8.18 -10.17
CA ARG A 205 -17.47 9.47 -10.77
C ARG A 205 -18.64 10.45 -10.90
N LYS A 206 -19.86 9.93 -11.09
CA LYS A 206 -21.10 10.72 -11.08
C LYS A 206 -21.39 11.39 -9.74
N LYS A 207 -20.91 10.82 -8.63
CA LYS A 207 -21.02 11.40 -7.27
C LYS A 207 -19.86 12.35 -6.99
N ALA A 208 -18.64 11.99 -7.39
CA ALA A 208 -17.45 12.82 -7.23
C ALA A 208 -16.50 12.64 -8.43
N PRO A 209 -16.38 13.64 -9.32
CA PRO A 209 -15.55 13.52 -10.54
C PRO A 209 -14.07 13.27 -10.28
N ASP A 210 -13.59 13.59 -9.08
CA ASP A 210 -12.21 13.41 -8.66
C ASP A 210 -11.93 12.05 -7.98
N LEU A 211 -12.91 11.14 -7.99
CA LEU A 211 -12.81 9.80 -7.43
C LEU A 211 -12.69 9.75 -5.89
N SER A 212 -12.88 10.87 -5.18
CA SER A 212 -12.90 10.92 -3.70
C SER A 212 -13.99 10.05 -3.05
N LYS A 213 -14.96 9.58 -3.85
CA LYS A 213 -16.05 8.67 -3.43
C LYS A 213 -15.95 7.27 -4.03
N ALA A 214 -14.84 6.94 -4.69
CA ALA A 214 -14.57 5.58 -5.16
C ALA A 214 -14.56 4.59 -3.97
N CYS A 215 -14.94 3.35 -4.23
CA CYS A 215 -14.94 2.31 -3.20
C CYS A 215 -14.82 0.92 -3.82
N VAL A 216 -14.41 -0.05 -3.01
CA VAL A 216 -14.43 -1.46 -3.38
C VAL A 216 -15.86 -2.00 -3.21
N TRP A 217 -16.47 -2.49 -4.29
CA TRP A 217 -17.78 -3.14 -4.21
C TRP A 217 -17.65 -4.57 -3.70
N LYS A 218 -16.66 -5.30 -4.21
CA LYS A 218 -16.36 -6.67 -3.82
C LYS A 218 -14.89 -6.94 -3.94
N SER A 219 -14.36 -7.67 -2.98
CA SER A 219 -12.97 -8.12 -2.97
C SER A 219 -12.88 -9.61 -2.69
N GLU A 220 -11.83 -10.22 -3.23
CA GLU A 220 -11.37 -11.55 -2.87
C GLU A 220 -9.96 -11.41 -2.30
N LEU A 221 -9.75 -11.99 -1.12
CA LEU A 221 -8.45 -12.03 -0.44
C LEU A 221 -7.95 -13.47 -0.44
N TRP A 222 -6.72 -13.66 -0.87
CA TRP A 222 -6.00 -14.92 -0.73
C TRP A 222 -4.71 -14.71 0.03
N ARG A 223 -4.58 -15.37 1.18
CA ARG A 223 -3.34 -15.42 1.96
C ARG A 223 -2.42 -16.53 1.43
N HIS A 224 -1.63 -16.19 0.41
CA HIS A 224 -0.71 -17.15 -0.22
C HIS A 224 0.36 -17.68 0.72
N ALA A 225 0.71 -16.91 1.76
CA ALA A 225 1.66 -17.33 2.79
C ALA A 225 1.21 -18.60 3.54
N ASP A 226 -0.10 -18.90 3.57
CA ASP A 226 -0.62 -20.09 4.24
C ASP A 226 -0.61 -21.34 3.32
N ASP A 227 -0.44 -21.13 2.00
CA ASP A 227 -0.51 -22.17 0.97
C ASP A 227 0.85 -22.48 0.31
N GLU A 228 1.89 -21.65 0.54
CA GLU A 228 3.25 -21.74 -0.04
C GLU A 228 3.30 -22.11 -1.54
N PRO A 229 2.55 -21.42 -2.42
CA PRO A 229 2.43 -21.80 -3.82
C PRO A 229 3.74 -21.57 -4.59
N SER A 230 3.90 -22.26 -5.71
CA SER A 230 4.84 -21.83 -6.75
C SER A 230 4.39 -20.53 -7.43
N ARG A 231 5.30 -19.89 -8.18
CA ARG A 231 4.98 -18.70 -8.98
C ARG A 231 3.86 -18.98 -9.97
N GLU A 232 3.94 -20.12 -10.65
CA GLU A 232 2.98 -20.53 -11.67
C GLU A 232 1.59 -20.79 -11.07
N GLU A 233 1.52 -21.42 -9.89
CA GLU A 233 0.27 -21.61 -9.15
C GLU A 233 -0.32 -20.29 -8.66
N ALA A 234 0.52 -19.37 -8.18
CA ALA A 234 0.09 -18.05 -7.74
C ALA A 234 -0.54 -17.23 -8.87
N VAL A 235 0.11 -17.17 -10.03
CA VAL A 235 -0.42 -16.45 -11.20
C VAL A 235 -1.68 -17.11 -11.75
N LYS A 236 -1.73 -18.45 -11.78
CA LYS A 236 -2.93 -19.19 -12.19
C LYS A 236 -4.12 -18.89 -11.27
N ARG A 237 -3.90 -18.86 -9.95
CA ARG A 237 -4.95 -18.54 -8.98
C ARG A 237 -5.39 -17.07 -9.08
N LEU A 238 -4.46 -16.14 -9.26
CA LEU A 238 -4.77 -14.73 -9.53
C LEU A 238 -5.65 -14.57 -10.78
N GLY A 239 -5.28 -15.21 -11.89
CA GLY A 239 -6.08 -15.21 -13.11
C GLY A 239 -7.49 -15.77 -12.91
N LYS A 240 -7.64 -16.79 -12.05
CA LYS A 240 -8.96 -17.33 -11.68
C LYS A 240 -9.77 -16.33 -10.85
N MET A 241 -9.18 -15.73 -9.82
CA MET A 241 -9.85 -14.71 -8.98
C MET A 241 -10.38 -13.55 -9.84
N LEU A 242 -9.58 -13.08 -10.79
CA LEU A 242 -9.98 -12.01 -11.72
C LEU A 242 -11.13 -12.45 -12.64
N LYS A 243 -11.11 -13.66 -13.21
CA LYS A 243 -12.22 -14.19 -14.02
C LYS A 243 -13.51 -14.33 -13.24
N ASP A 244 -13.41 -14.81 -11.99
CA ASP A 244 -14.56 -14.97 -11.10
C ASP A 244 -15.16 -13.60 -10.75
N LEU A 245 -14.33 -12.57 -10.56
CA LEU A 245 -14.76 -11.18 -10.38
C LEU A 245 -15.37 -10.59 -11.65
N THR A 246 -14.79 -10.80 -12.84
CA THR A 246 -15.39 -10.35 -14.11
C THR A 246 -16.81 -10.90 -14.26
N THR A 247 -16.98 -12.21 -14.07
CA THR A 247 -18.29 -12.87 -14.12
C THR A 247 -19.27 -12.28 -13.12
N LYS A 248 -18.82 -11.99 -11.88
CA LYS A 248 -19.67 -11.36 -10.85
C LYS A 248 -20.08 -9.95 -11.24
N ALA A 249 -19.19 -9.17 -11.82
CA ALA A 249 -19.48 -7.81 -12.24
C ALA A 249 -20.52 -7.78 -13.38
N GLU A 250 -20.38 -8.67 -14.37
CA GLU A 250 -21.32 -8.83 -15.48
C GLU A 250 -22.72 -9.23 -14.98
N ASN A 251 -22.81 -10.20 -14.08
CA ASN A 251 -24.08 -10.65 -13.50
C ASN A 251 -24.82 -9.55 -12.73
N GLU A 252 -24.08 -8.62 -12.13
CA GLU A 252 -24.63 -7.48 -11.38
C GLU A 252 -24.86 -6.25 -12.27
N GLY A 253 -24.54 -6.34 -13.57
CA GLY A 253 -24.77 -5.27 -14.55
C GLY A 253 -23.76 -4.12 -14.48
N PHE A 254 -22.59 -4.32 -13.88
CA PHE A 254 -21.52 -3.33 -13.90
C PHE A 254 -20.96 -3.13 -15.32
N LYS A 255 -20.65 -1.88 -15.65
CA LYS A 255 -19.90 -1.53 -16.86
C LYS A 255 -18.41 -1.51 -16.52
N LEU A 256 -17.82 -2.70 -16.48
CA LEU A 256 -16.38 -2.86 -16.27
C LEU A 256 -15.59 -2.21 -17.41
N ALA A 257 -14.62 -1.37 -17.06
CA ALA A 257 -13.62 -0.93 -18.02
C ALA A 257 -12.74 -2.10 -18.46
N PRO A 258 -12.25 -2.12 -19.71
CA PRO A 258 -11.25 -3.06 -20.18
C PRO A 258 -9.86 -2.71 -19.64
N PHE A 259 -9.77 -2.58 -18.32
CA PHE A 259 -8.62 -2.09 -17.58
C PHE A 259 -8.45 -2.86 -16.27
N ILE A 260 -7.23 -3.33 -16.03
CA ILE A 260 -6.81 -3.92 -14.74
C ILE A 260 -5.63 -3.12 -14.22
N GLY A 261 -5.80 -2.48 -13.06
CA GLY A 261 -4.68 -1.84 -12.37
C GLY A 261 -4.07 -2.77 -11.34
N ILE A 262 -2.75 -2.85 -11.29
CA ILE A 262 -2.02 -3.78 -10.40
C ILE A 262 -1.07 -2.99 -9.52
N ALA A 263 -1.25 -3.11 -8.21
CA ALA A 263 -0.27 -2.77 -7.19
C ALA A 263 0.61 -4.01 -6.92
N CYS A 264 1.92 -3.90 -7.13
CA CYS A 264 2.85 -5.01 -6.97
C CYS A 264 4.12 -4.58 -6.24
N PRO A 265 4.66 -5.35 -5.29
CA PRO A 265 5.90 -4.99 -4.61
C PRO A 265 7.06 -5.01 -5.59
N GLY A 266 8.02 -4.12 -5.35
CA GLY A 266 9.27 -4.04 -6.11
C GLY A 266 9.36 -2.85 -7.06
N VAL A 267 10.50 -2.82 -7.77
CA VAL A 267 10.83 -1.83 -8.79
C VAL A 267 10.26 -2.31 -10.12
N ILE A 268 9.17 -1.67 -10.55
CA ILE A 268 8.46 -2.01 -11.79
C ILE A 268 9.05 -1.21 -12.95
N GLU A 269 9.54 -1.92 -13.96
CA GLU A 269 10.08 -1.32 -15.18
C GLU A 269 8.97 -1.00 -16.19
N SER A 270 9.27 -0.20 -17.21
CA SER A 270 8.28 0.27 -18.20
C SER A 270 7.64 -0.84 -19.03
N ASP A 271 8.31 -1.99 -19.18
CA ASP A 271 7.81 -3.18 -19.86
C ASP A 271 6.99 -4.10 -18.95
N GLY A 272 6.87 -3.77 -17.65
CA GLY A 272 6.13 -4.56 -16.67
C GLY A 272 6.97 -5.66 -16.01
N SER A 273 8.27 -5.75 -16.31
CA SER A 273 9.18 -6.59 -15.53
C SER A 273 9.42 -6.02 -14.13
N ILE A 274 9.81 -6.88 -13.19
CA ILE A 274 10.09 -6.52 -11.79
C ILE A 274 11.59 -6.66 -11.59
N ALA A 275 12.31 -5.54 -11.42
CA ALA A 275 13.77 -5.56 -11.37
C ALA A 275 14.32 -6.07 -10.03
N LYS A 276 13.64 -5.74 -8.92
CA LYS A 276 13.97 -6.17 -7.54
C LYS A 276 12.85 -5.84 -6.57
N GLY A 277 12.92 -6.36 -5.34
CA GLY A 277 12.01 -6.01 -4.25
C GLY A 277 10.76 -6.91 -4.17
N ALA A 278 10.80 -8.07 -4.83
CA ALA A 278 9.74 -9.05 -4.87
C ALA A 278 10.12 -10.36 -4.15
N GLN A 279 11.12 -10.33 -3.26
CA GLN A 279 11.63 -11.49 -2.53
C GLN A 279 10.60 -12.19 -1.63
N ASN A 280 9.52 -11.49 -1.25
CA ASN A 280 8.45 -12.06 -0.42
C ASN A 280 7.32 -12.67 -1.26
N LEU A 281 7.44 -12.70 -2.60
CA LEU A 281 6.41 -13.26 -3.48
C LEU A 281 6.67 -14.75 -3.77
N PRO A 282 5.61 -15.53 -4.09
CA PRO A 282 5.74 -16.93 -4.45
C PRO A 282 6.72 -17.22 -5.59
N GLY A 283 7.83 -17.90 -5.31
CA GLY A 283 8.87 -18.22 -6.30
C GLY A 283 9.74 -17.01 -6.67
N ASN A 284 10.15 -16.88 -7.94
CA ASN A 284 11.03 -15.80 -8.39
C ASN A 284 10.32 -14.89 -9.42
N TRP A 285 9.78 -13.76 -8.96
CA TRP A 285 9.10 -12.78 -9.82
C TRP A 285 10.08 -11.78 -10.48
N GLU A 286 11.35 -11.78 -10.07
CA GLU A 286 12.41 -10.90 -10.58
C GLU A 286 13.12 -11.50 -11.81
N SER A 287 12.67 -12.66 -12.27
CA SER A 287 13.23 -13.34 -13.43
C SER A 287 12.91 -12.57 -14.71
N SER A 288 13.91 -12.37 -15.57
CA SER A 288 13.74 -11.77 -16.90
C SER A 288 12.81 -12.57 -17.84
N LYS A 289 12.42 -13.79 -17.47
CA LYS A 289 11.47 -14.64 -18.22
C LYS A 289 10.04 -14.51 -17.70
N PHE A 290 9.80 -13.64 -16.72
CA PHE A 290 8.51 -13.46 -16.08
C PHE A 290 8.00 -12.04 -16.34
N ASN A 291 6.74 -11.94 -16.78
CA ASN A 291 6.05 -10.68 -16.96
C ASN A 291 4.59 -10.88 -16.58
N LEU A 292 4.22 -10.42 -15.37
CA LEU A 292 2.87 -10.60 -14.84
C LEU A 292 1.80 -9.96 -15.74
N PRO A 293 1.94 -8.69 -16.19
CA PRO A 293 0.98 -8.08 -17.10
C PRO A 293 0.74 -8.92 -18.37
N ALA A 294 1.80 -9.38 -19.05
CA ALA A 294 1.67 -10.18 -20.27
C ALA A 294 0.90 -11.49 -20.03
N ILE A 295 1.24 -12.21 -18.95
CA ILE A 295 0.56 -13.48 -18.61
C ILE A 295 -0.93 -13.24 -18.30
N LEU A 296 -1.26 -12.14 -17.61
CA LEU A 296 -2.65 -11.83 -17.27
C LEU A 296 -3.46 -11.36 -18.49
N VAL A 297 -2.85 -10.64 -19.44
CA VAL A 297 -3.48 -10.31 -20.73
C VAL A 297 -3.82 -11.58 -21.50
N GLU A 298 -2.92 -12.57 -21.56
CA GLU A 298 -3.24 -13.86 -22.17
C GLU A 298 -4.36 -14.61 -21.45
N ALA A 299 -4.39 -14.54 -20.11
CA ALA A 299 -5.41 -15.18 -19.31
C ALA A 299 -6.80 -14.53 -19.46
N ILE A 300 -6.84 -13.20 -19.63
CA ILE A 300 -8.05 -12.37 -19.72
C ILE A 300 -7.89 -11.44 -20.93
N PRO A 301 -8.00 -11.95 -22.16
CA PRO A 301 -7.70 -11.16 -23.35
C PRO A 301 -8.68 -10.02 -23.58
N GLN A 302 -9.94 -10.19 -23.14
CA GLN A 302 -11.00 -9.21 -23.34
C GLN A 302 -11.84 -9.06 -22.08
N ILE A 303 -12.34 -7.85 -21.88
CA ILE A 303 -13.38 -7.50 -20.91
C ILE A 303 -14.47 -6.76 -21.69
N GLY A 304 -15.68 -7.31 -21.68
CA GLY A 304 -16.73 -6.88 -22.61
C GLY A 304 -16.31 -7.13 -24.07
N GLU A 305 -16.41 -6.10 -24.91
CA GLU A 305 -16.09 -6.17 -26.34
C GLU A 305 -14.70 -5.61 -26.70
N HIS A 306 -13.85 -5.36 -25.69
CA HIS A 306 -12.59 -4.66 -25.84
C HIS A 306 -11.41 -5.44 -25.27
N ASP A 307 -10.25 -5.28 -25.90
CA ASP A 307 -9.00 -5.89 -25.44
C ASP A 307 -8.58 -5.33 -24.07
N THR A 308 -8.19 -6.21 -23.17
CA THR A 308 -7.80 -5.86 -21.81
C THR A 308 -6.49 -5.07 -21.81
N THR A 309 -6.51 -3.91 -21.16
CA THR A 309 -5.30 -3.17 -20.81
C THR A 309 -4.92 -3.43 -19.36
N ILE A 310 -3.64 -3.67 -19.09
CA ILE A 310 -3.11 -3.81 -17.74
C ILE A 310 -2.10 -2.70 -17.47
N VAL A 311 -2.14 -2.10 -16.28
CA VAL A 311 -1.09 -1.19 -15.80
C VAL A 311 -0.68 -1.59 -14.41
N MET A 312 0.56 -2.07 -14.28
CA MET A 312 1.21 -2.38 -13.02
C MET A 312 2.13 -1.24 -12.53
N HIS A 313 2.11 -0.98 -11.22
CA HIS A 313 3.03 -0.08 -10.52
C HIS A 313 3.34 -0.61 -9.11
N ASN A 314 4.33 -0.03 -8.47
CA ASN A 314 4.74 -0.34 -7.11
C ASN A 314 3.57 -0.25 -6.11
N ASP A 315 3.46 -1.22 -5.22
CA ASP A 315 2.44 -1.32 -4.18
C ASP A 315 2.28 -0.04 -3.33
N GLY A 316 3.38 0.48 -2.79
CA GLY A 316 3.39 1.72 -2.02
C GLY A 316 2.95 2.93 -2.86
N VAL A 317 3.36 2.98 -4.13
CA VAL A 317 2.89 4.02 -5.07
C VAL A 317 1.38 3.93 -5.24
N VAL A 318 0.85 2.77 -5.64
CA VAL A 318 -0.59 2.62 -5.91
C VAL A 318 -1.41 2.89 -4.65
N GLN A 319 -1.01 2.35 -3.50
CA GLN A 319 -1.69 2.65 -2.24
C GLN A 319 -1.72 4.14 -1.94
N GLY A 320 -0.59 4.84 -2.10
CA GLY A 320 -0.52 6.30 -1.95
C GLY A 320 -1.44 7.03 -2.91
N LEU A 321 -1.60 6.56 -4.15
CA LEU A 321 -2.47 7.22 -5.13
C LEU A 321 -3.94 7.31 -4.71
N SER A 322 -4.42 6.45 -3.80
CA SER A 322 -5.77 6.57 -3.23
C SER A 322 -6.00 7.89 -2.48
N GLU A 323 -4.92 8.60 -2.13
CA GLU A 323 -4.93 9.87 -1.40
C GLU A 323 -4.89 11.10 -2.32
N VAL A 324 -4.69 10.92 -3.63
CA VAL A 324 -4.69 12.00 -4.62
C VAL A 324 -5.87 12.98 -4.47
N PRO A 325 -7.12 12.54 -4.23
CA PRO A 325 -8.24 13.47 -4.06
C PRO A 325 -8.11 14.40 -2.84
N PHE A 326 -7.41 13.95 -1.80
CA PHE A 326 -7.28 14.61 -0.49
C PHE A 326 -5.96 15.38 -0.32
N MET A 327 -5.02 15.23 -1.26
CA MET A 327 -3.69 15.86 -1.20
C MET A 327 -3.57 17.12 -2.04
N LYS A 328 -4.66 17.62 -2.64
CA LYS A 328 -4.64 18.72 -3.63
C LYS A 328 -4.19 20.08 -3.08
N ASP A 329 -4.25 20.25 -1.76
CA ASP A 329 -3.91 21.48 -1.04
C ASP A 329 -2.40 21.61 -0.78
N VAL A 330 -1.62 20.54 -0.92
CA VAL A 330 -0.16 20.53 -0.79
C VAL A 330 0.53 20.35 -2.14
N LYS A 331 1.79 20.79 -2.27
CA LYS A 331 2.60 20.59 -3.47
C LYS A 331 3.27 19.23 -3.46
N ARG A 332 3.81 18.81 -2.31
CA ARG A 332 4.66 17.62 -2.15
C ARG A 332 4.18 16.79 -0.97
N TRP A 333 3.90 15.53 -1.21
CA TRP A 333 3.40 14.62 -0.18
C TRP A 333 3.99 13.22 -0.37
N GLY A 334 3.93 12.39 0.66
CA GLY A 334 4.43 11.02 0.60
C GLY A 334 3.51 10.05 1.31
N VAL A 335 3.78 8.76 1.11
CA VAL A 335 3.12 7.66 1.78
C VAL A 335 4.15 6.76 2.45
N LEU A 336 3.83 6.28 3.63
CA LEU A 336 4.53 5.20 4.32
C LEU A 336 3.54 4.06 4.58
N THR A 337 3.85 2.85 4.15
CA THR A 337 2.98 1.68 4.33
C THR A 337 3.60 0.72 5.32
N ILE A 338 2.98 0.59 6.49
CA ILE A 338 3.46 -0.30 7.56
C ILE A 338 2.85 -1.69 7.37
N GLY A 339 3.68 -2.63 6.89
CA GLY A 339 3.33 -4.04 6.68
C GLY A 339 4.43 -4.96 7.22
N THR A 340 4.73 -6.04 6.49
CA THR A 340 5.89 -6.90 6.78
C THR A 340 7.20 -6.10 6.73
N GLY A 341 7.29 -5.14 5.80
CA GLY A 341 8.31 -4.09 5.80
C GLY A 341 7.66 -2.70 5.74
N LEU A 342 8.46 -1.70 5.39
CA LEU A 342 8.00 -0.32 5.21
C LEU A 342 8.00 0.08 3.73
N GLY A 343 6.82 0.01 3.10
CA GLY A 343 6.60 0.59 1.78
C GLY A 343 6.69 2.12 1.84
N ASN A 344 7.22 2.75 0.80
CA ASN A 344 7.33 4.20 0.76
C ASN A 344 7.25 4.74 -0.67
N ALA A 345 6.59 5.88 -0.84
CA ALA A 345 6.58 6.66 -2.07
C ALA A 345 6.40 8.16 -1.80
N ARG A 346 6.89 9.00 -2.70
CA ARG A 346 6.79 10.46 -2.64
C ARG A 346 6.30 11.00 -3.97
N PHE A 347 5.41 11.99 -3.87
CA PHE A 347 4.67 12.57 -4.97
C PHE A 347 4.79 14.09 -5.01
N THR A 348 4.70 14.63 -6.23
CA THR A 348 4.48 16.05 -6.50
C THR A 348 3.18 16.19 -7.29
N ASN A 349 2.26 17.01 -6.79
CA ASN A 349 1.01 17.28 -7.50
C ASN A 349 1.28 18.06 -8.79
N ARG A 350 0.68 17.61 -9.89
CA ARG A 350 0.86 18.26 -11.21
C ARG A 350 0.09 19.58 -11.35
N ASN A 351 -1.03 19.72 -10.64
CA ASN A 351 -1.95 20.87 -10.75
C ASN A 351 -2.18 21.58 -9.40
N GLY A 352 -1.30 21.39 -8.40
CA GLY A 352 -1.41 22.07 -7.10
C GLY A 352 -1.24 23.59 -7.25
N LYS A 353 -1.75 24.38 -6.28
CA LYS A 353 -1.65 25.86 -6.21
C LYS A 353 -0.21 26.37 -6.02
N GLY A 354 0.71 25.97 -6.89
CA GLY A 354 2.13 26.20 -6.73
C GLY A 354 2.76 27.16 -7.74
N GLU A 355 2.02 27.61 -8.77
CA GLU A 355 2.45 28.62 -9.75
C GLU A 355 1.22 29.34 -10.32
N ARG A 356 0.83 30.45 -9.67
CA ARG A 356 0.18 31.60 -10.30
C ARG A 356 0.77 32.86 -9.70
#